data_AF-A0A3M2C8Z9-F1
#
_entry.id   AF-A0A3M2C8Z9-F1
#
_cell.length_a   1.000
_cell.length_b   1.000
_cell.length_c   1.000
_cell.angle_alpha   90.00
_cell.angle_beta   90.00
_cell.angle_gamma   90.00
#
_symmetry.space_group_name_H-M   'P 1'
#
loop_
_entity.id
_entity.type
_entity.pdbx_description
1 polymer ?
#
loop_
_entity_poly.entity_id
_entity_poly.type
_entity_poly.pdbx_seq_one_letter_code
_entity_poly.pdbx_strand_id
1 'polypeptide(L)'
;MLDSLASMMLDLLKSIGVGRLIAFVLILFVIVQISRRLSILGDHERLAVFHDGRFLKFRGPGLVFSILGPKQEITERMSLGAVGTLVSDDVGRFGSVHVPVEHEEDLALGSNIQITKFDEQAAIVEESSKSAVRRCPKCGHEFV
;
A
#
# COMPACT_ATOMS: atom_id res chain seq x y z
N MET A 1 24.12 15.31 46.00
CA MET A 1 22.92 14.51 45.67
C MET A 1 22.95 13.95 44.25
N LEU A 2 23.39 14.74 43.24
CA LEU A 2 23.59 14.26 41.86
C LEU A 2 24.66 13.15 41.72
N ASP A 3 25.75 13.21 42.49
CA ASP A 3 26.82 12.20 42.40
C ASP A 3 26.39 10.80 42.86
N SER A 4 25.43 10.72 43.79
CA SER A 4 24.89 9.45 44.30
C SER A 4 23.97 8.77 43.27
N LEU A 5 23.21 9.57 42.50
CA LEU A 5 22.41 9.05 41.39
C LEU A 5 23.29 8.55 40.24
N ALA A 6 24.39 9.25 39.96
CA ALA A 6 25.34 8.84 38.93
C ALA A 6 26.03 7.52 39.27
N SER A 7 26.45 7.31 40.53
CA SER A 7 27.06 6.05 40.96
C SER A 7 26.06 4.88 40.94
N MET A 8 24.82 5.10 41.39
CA MET A 8 23.76 4.07 41.33
C MET A 8 23.41 3.68 39.90
N MET A 9 23.37 4.63 38.95
CA MET A 9 23.16 4.32 37.53
C MET A 9 24.32 3.51 36.94
N LEU A 10 25.56 3.82 37.32
CA LEU A 10 26.75 3.12 36.83
C LEU A 10 26.81 1.66 37.32
N ASP A 11 26.38 1.41 38.56
CA ASP A 11 26.31 0.06 39.13
C ASP A 11 25.17 -0.77 38.52
N LEU A 12 24.03 -0.12 38.19
CA LEU A 12 22.96 -0.77 37.42
C LEU A 12 23.46 -1.20 36.03
N LEU A 13 24.20 -0.32 35.35
CA LEU A 13 24.83 -0.57 34.05
C LEU A 13 25.87 -1.69 34.09
N LYS A 14 26.63 -1.82 35.19
CA LYS A 14 27.59 -2.93 35.39
C LYS A 14 26.91 -4.27 35.71
N SER A 15 25.76 -4.26 36.37
CA SER A 15 24.99 -5.48 36.69
C SER A 15 24.39 -6.14 35.44
N ILE A 16 24.11 -5.34 34.41
CA ILE A 16 23.71 -5.80 33.09
C ILE A 16 24.99 -6.23 32.38
N GLY A 17 25.40 -7.48 32.59
CA GLY A 17 26.57 -8.04 31.91
C GLY A 17 26.53 -7.73 30.41
N VAL A 18 27.68 -7.41 29.81
CA VAL A 18 27.81 -6.93 28.42
C VAL A 18 27.00 -7.79 27.43
N GLY A 19 26.88 -9.10 27.67
CA GLY A 19 26.04 -10.00 26.87
C GLY A 19 24.55 -9.67 26.87
N ARG A 20 23.97 -9.20 27.98
CA ARG A 20 22.56 -8.75 28.06
C ARG A 20 22.34 -7.44 27.31
N LEU A 21 23.33 -6.55 27.35
CA LEU A 21 23.30 -5.28 26.63
C LEU A 21 23.36 -5.52 25.11
N ILE A 22 24.24 -6.42 24.66
CA ILE A 22 24.31 -6.86 23.25
C ILE A 22 23.00 -7.53 22.83
N ALA A 23 22.46 -8.45 23.64
CA ALA A 23 21.19 -9.11 23.33
C ALA A 23 20.04 -8.11 23.21
N PHE A 24 19.98 -7.09 24.08
CA PHE A 24 18.96 -6.05 24.02
C PHE A 24 19.04 -5.23 22.74
N VAL A 25 20.25 -4.82 22.32
CA VAL A 25 20.47 -4.11 21.06
C VAL A 25 20.07 -4.96 19.85
N LEU A 26 20.43 -6.25 19.85
CA LEU A 26 20.02 -7.18 18.79
C LEU A 26 18.50 -7.35 18.72
N ILE A 27 17.83 -7.48 19.86
CA ILE A 27 16.36 -7.57 19.92
C ILE A 27 15.73 -6.30 19.37
N LEU A 28 16.21 -5.12 19.78
CA LEU A 28 15.73 -3.83 19.26
C LEU A 28 15.93 -3.74 17.75
N PHE A 29 17.09 -4.15 17.24
CA PHE A 29 17.37 -4.17 15.81
C PHE A 29 16.38 -5.08 15.06
N VAL A 30 16.12 -6.29 15.57
CA VAL A 30 15.13 -7.21 14.99
C VAL A 30 13.74 -6.61 15.00
N ILE A 31 13.31 -5.99 16.11
CA ILE A 31 12.00 -5.32 16.21
C ILE A 31 11.89 -4.21 15.18
N VAL A 32 12.89 -3.34 15.05
CA VAL A 32 12.89 -2.25 14.05
C VAL A 32 12.79 -2.81 12.63
N GLN A 33 13.51 -3.89 12.33
CA GLN A 33 13.45 -4.52 11.00
C GLN A 33 12.08 -5.14 10.71
N ILE A 34 11.44 -5.76 11.71
CA ILE A 34 10.08 -6.28 11.59
C ILE A 34 9.09 -5.14 11.40
N SER A 35 9.15 -4.09 12.21
CA SER A 35 8.25 -2.93 12.12
C SER A 35 8.34 -2.22 10.78
N ARG A 36 9.54 -2.13 10.18
CA ARG A 36 9.71 -1.55 8.84
C ARG A 36 9.08 -2.39 7.72
N ARG A 37 8.80 -3.66 7.96
CA ARG A 37 8.17 -4.58 6.99
C ARG A 37 6.68 -4.81 7.25
N LEU A 38 6.17 -4.32 8.36
CA LEU A 38 4.75 -4.37 8.69
C LEU A 38 4.03 -3.20 8.04
N SER A 39 3.19 -3.50 7.06
CA SER A 39 2.23 -2.52 6.54
C SER A 39 0.85 -2.88 7.09
N ILE A 40 0.21 -1.93 7.77
CA ILE A 40 -1.18 -2.04 8.21
C ILE A 40 -2.03 -1.47 7.08
N LEU A 41 -2.90 -2.30 6.50
CA LEU A 41 -3.90 -1.87 5.53
C LEU A 41 -5.22 -1.62 6.23
N GLY A 42 -5.88 -0.51 5.88
CA GLY A 42 -7.24 -0.23 6.32
C GLY A 42 -8.28 -1.11 5.60
N ASP A 43 -9.50 -1.16 6.12
CA ASP A 43 -10.59 -1.98 5.57
C ASP A 43 -10.98 -1.63 4.12
N HIS A 44 -10.64 -0.42 3.69
CA HIS A 44 -10.90 0.09 2.34
C HIS A 44 -9.69 -0.04 1.41
N GLU A 45 -8.69 -0.83 1.78
CA GLU A 45 -7.44 -0.94 1.04
C GLU A 45 -7.08 -2.40 0.84
N ARG A 46 -6.51 -2.68 -0.33
CA ARG A 46 -5.96 -4.00 -0.68
C ARG A 46 -4.59 -3.84 -1.29
N LEU A 47 -3.78 -4.89 -1.18
CA LEU A 47 -2.50 -4.96 -1.89
C LEU A 47 -2.69 -5.73 -3.19
N ALA A 48 -2.44 -5.08 -4.31
CA ALA A 48 -2.26 -5.75 -5.59
C ALA A 48 -0.86 -6.40 -5.59
N VAL A 49 -0.82 -7.72 -5.75
CA VAL A 49 0.44 -8.48 -5.79
C VAL A 49 0.80 -8.76 -7.23
N PHE A 50 2.03 -8.41 -7.60
CA PHE A 50 2.59 -8.65 -8.93
C PHE A 50 3.79 -9.58 -8.85
N HIS A 51 3.92 -10.47 -9.83
CA HIS A 51 5.08 -11.34 -10.03
C HIS A 51 5.53 -11.25 -11.48
N ASP A 52 6.80 -10.90 -11.71
CA ASP A 52 7.37 -10.67 -13.05
C ASP A 52 6.52 -9.70 -13.91
N GLY A 53 5.99 -8.64 -13.29
CA GLY A 53 5.14 -7.64 -13.95
C GLY A 53 3.70 -8.10 -14.26
N ARG A 54 3.31 -9.31 -13.86
CA ARG A 54 1.95 -9.82 -14.01
C ARG A 54 1.19 -9.73 -12.70
N PHE A 55 -0.05 -9.29 -12.77
CA PHE A 55 -0.96 -9.32 -11.63
C PHE A 55 -1.26 -10.78 -11.22
N LEU A 56 -1.21 -11.06 -9.92
CA LEU A 56 -1.56 -12.37 -9.36
C LEU A 56 -2.91 -12.36 -8.67
N LYS A 57 -3.09 -11.45 -7.70
CA LYS A 57 -4.29 -11.34 -6.87
C LYS A 57 -4.29 -10.10 -6.01
N PHE A 58 -5.46 -9.75 -5.51
CA PHE A 58 -5.60 -8.83 -4.37
C PHE A 58 -5.43 -9.59 -3.05
N ARG A 59 -4.56 -9.11 -2.17
CA ARG A 59 -4.55 -9.53 -0.75
C ARG A 59 -5.49 -8.63 0.05
N GLY A 60 -6.31 -9.27 0.88
CA GLY A 60 -7.31 -8.61 1.72
C GLY A 60 -6.71 -7.65 2.76
N PRO A 61 -7.58 -6.87 3.43
CA PRO A 61 -7.17 -5.90 4.44
C PRO A 61 -6.52 -6.58 5.66
N GLY A 62 -5.75 -5.81 6.41
CA GLY A 62 -5.07 -6.27 7.62
C GLY A 62 -3.55 -6.23 7.54
N LEU A 63 -2.92 -7.15 8.26
CA LEU A 63 -1.48 -7.14 8.53
C LEU A 63 -0.75 -7.97 7.48
N VAL A 64 -0.22 -7.28 6.47
CA VAL A 64 0.46 -7.96 5.35
C VAL A 64 1.96 -7.89 5.55
N PHE A 65 2.58 -9.07 5.66
CA PHE A 65 4.02 -9.22 5.58
C PHE A 65 4.44 -9.32 4.11
N SER A 66 5.06 -8.26 3.60
CA SER A 66 5.79 -8.31 2.34
C SER A 66 7.12 -9.01 2.58
N ILE A 67 7.12 -10.33 2.46
CA ILE A 67 8.35 -11.11 2.45
C ILE A 67 8.97 -10.88 1.08
N LEU A 68 9.96 -9.98 1.00
CA LEU A 68 10.86 -9.93 -0.16
C LEU A 68 11.59 -11.27 -0.24
N GLY A 69 11.02 -12.20 -1.01
CA GLY A 69 11.71 -13.40 -1.46
C GLY A 69 12.74 -13.05 -2.55
N PRO A 70 13.51 -14.04 -3.03
CA PRO A 70 14.45 -13.85 -4.14
C PRO A 70 13.77 -13.50 -5.47
N LYS A 71 12.44 -13.63 -5.56
CA LYS A 71 11.64 -13.20 -6.69
C LYS A 71 11.05 -11.82 -6.40
N GLN A 72 11.13 -10.91 -7.36
CA GLN A 72 10.62 -9.54 -7.24
C GLN A 72 9.09 -9.56 -7.19
N GLU A 73 8.53 -9.80 -6.01
CA GLU A 73 7.13 -9.51 -5.74
C GLU A 73 6.99 -8.00 -5.51
N ILE A 74 6.41 -7.30 -6.49
CA ILE A 74 6.04 -5.90 -6.34
C ILE A 74 4.63 -5.88 -5.76
N THR A 75 4.45 -5.15 -4.66
CA THR A 75 3.13 -4.98 -4.04
C THR A 75 2.74 -3.52 -4.11
N GLU A 76 1.61 -3.22 -4.74
CA GLU A 76 1.08 -1.86 -4.82
C GLU A 76 -0.19 -1.74 -3.97
N ARG A 77 -0.28 -0.66 -3.19
CA ARG A 77 -1.45 -0.37 -2.35
C ARG A 77 -2.54 0.25 -3.21
N MET A 78 -3.71 -0.39 -3.21
CA MET A 78 -4.90 0.07 -3.91
C MET A 78 -5.97 0.39 -2.88
N SER A 79 -6.61 1.54 -3.02
CA SER A 79 -7.68 1.98 -2.12
C SER A 79 -9.01 2.00 -2.87
N LEU A 80 -10.10 1.73 -2.16
CA LEU A 80 -11.43 2.02 -2.66
C LEU A 80 -11.52 3.52 -2.98
N GLY A 81 -12.13 3.83 -4.11
CA GLY A 81 -12.20 5.17 -4.64
C GLY A 81 -10.95 5.64 -5.40
N ALA A 82 -9.91 4.79 -5.56
CA ALA A 82 -8.79 5.09 -6.44
C ALA A 82 -9.29 5.27 -7.88
N VAL A 83 -8.78 6.31 -8.55
CA VAL A 83 -9.12 6.63 -9.93
C VAL A 83 -8.00 6.17 -10.85
N GLY A 84 -8.37 5.54 -11.94
CA GLY A 84 -7.48 5.07 -12.99
C GLY A 84 -8.08 5.31 -14.36
N THR A 85 -7.49 4.71 -15.38
CA THR A 85 -7.94 4.80 -16.77
C THR A 85 -8.13 3.41 -17.33
N LEU A 86 -9.25 3.16 -18.01
CA LEU A 86 -9.49 1.90 -18.70
C LEU A 86 -8.58 1.80 -19.94
N VAL A 87 -7.80 0.73 -20.06
CA VAL A 87 -6.86 0.55 -21.18
C VAL A 87 -7.23 -0.63 -22.08
N SER A 88 -7.93 -1.63 -21.57
CA SER A 88 -8.67 -2.67 -22.31
C SER A 88 -9.97 -2.98 -21.58
N ASP A 89 -10.87 -3.73 -22.22
CA ASP A 89 -12.17 -4.14 -21.64
C ASP A 89 -12.05 -4.85 -20.28
N ASP A 90 -10.89 -5.43 -19.97
CA ASP A 90 -10.62 -6.19 -18.75
C ASP A 90 -9.43 -5.66 -17.95
N VAL A 91 -8.79 -4.56 -18.36
CA VAL A 91 -7.61 -4.00 -17.70
C VAL A 91 -7.73 -2.50 -17.46
N GLY A 92 -7.57 -2.12 -16.20
CA GLY A 92 -7.45 -0.74 -15.74
C GLY A 92 -6.01 -0.39 -15.39
N ARG A 93 -5.59 0.82 -15.77
CA ARG A 93 -4.32 1.39 -15.33
C ARG A 93 -4.54 2.31 -14.14
N PHE A 94 -3.89 2.00 -13.03
CA PHE A 94 -3.88 2.83 -11.83
C PHE A 94 -2.44 3.25 -11.53
N GLY A 95 -2.12 4.53 -11.75
CA GLY A 95 -0.75 5.02 -11.66
C GLY A 95 0.19 4.35 -12.66
N SER A 96 1.15 3.55 -12.15
CA SER A 96 2.13 2.81 -12.95
C SER A 96 1.77 1.34 -13.20
N VAL A 97 0.72 0.82 -12.56
CA VAL A 97 0.36 -0.60 -12.66
C VAL A 97 -0.89 -0.83 -13.49
N HIS A 98 -0.93 -2.03 -14.09
CA HIS A 98 -2.06 -2.54 -14.85
C HIS A 98 -2.70 -3.66 -14.05
N VAL A 99 -4.00 -3.55 -13.84
CA VAL A 99 -4.73 -4.42 -12.91
C VAL A 99 -5.99 -4.91 -13.61
N PRO A 100 -6.35 -6.20 -13.48
CA PRO A 100 -7.62 -6.70 -14.02
C PRO A 100 -8.79 -5.95 -13.38
N VAL A 101 -9.74 -5.56 -14.22
CA VAL A 101 -10.96 -4.85 -13.80
C VAL A 101 -12.20 -5.52 -14.35
N GLU A 102 -13.29 -5.40 -13.60
CA GLU A 102 -14.64 -5.80 -14.02
C GLU A 102 -15.55 -4.57 -13.95
N HIS A 103 -16.40 -4.39 -14.97
CA HIS A 103 -17.40 -3.34 -15.02
C HIS A 103 -18.69 -3.88 -15.64
N GLU A 104 -19.84 -3.43 -15.13
CA GLU A 104 -21.16 -3.83 -15.64
C GLU A 104 -21.63 -2.95 -16.81
N GLU A 105 -21.18 -1.70 -16.85
CA GLU A 105 -21.53 -0.74 -17.89
C GLU A 105 -20.55 -0.80 -19.06
N ASP A 106 -21.01 -0.40 -20.24
CA ASP A 106 -20.18 -0.36 -21.45
C ASP A 106 -19.28 0.88 -21.41
N LEU A 107 -18.07 0.72 -20.87
CA LEU A 107 -17.11 1.80 -20.66
C LEU A 107 -16.21 1.97 -21.89
N ALA A 108 -16.07 3.20 -22.36
CA ALA A 108 -15.15 3.49 -23.45
C ALA A 108 -13.69 3.33 -23.01
N LEU A 109 -12.84 2.76 -23.88
CA LEU A 109 -11.40 2.74 -23.66
C LEU A 109 -10.86 4.17 -23.50
N GLY A 110 -10.00 4.38 -22.51
CA GLY A 110 -9.50 5.70 -22.12
C GLY A 110 -10.41 6.47 -21.16
N SER A 111 -11.57 5.92 -20.78
CA SER A 111 -12.41 6.52 -19.73
C SER A 111 -11.73 6.47 -18.37
N ASN A 112 -12.05 7.44 -17.53
CA ASN A 112 -11.62 7.45 -16.14
C ASN A 112 -12.53 6.56 -15.31
N ILE A 113 -11.94 5.60 -14.62
CA ILE A 113 -12.64 4.57 -13.86
C ILE A 113 -12.28 4.68 -12.38
N GLN A 114 -13.21 4.33 -11.51
CA GLN A 114 -13.00 4.36 -10.07
C GLN A 114 -13.26 2.99 -9.45
N ILE A 115 -12.36 2.52 -8.57
CA ILE A 115 -12.55 1.27 -7.86
C ILE A 115 -13.67 1.42 -6.82
N THR A 116 -14.75 0.67 -6.97
CA THR A 116 -15.87 0.66 -6.01
C THR A 116 -15.85 -0.56 -5.11
N LYS A 117 -15.31 -1.68 -5.59
CA LYS A 117 -15.15 -2.91 -4.82
C LYS A 117 -13.93 -3.69 -5.29
N PHE A 118 -13.40 -4.54 -4.43
CA PHE A 118 -12.35 -5.49 -4.78
C PHE A 118 -12.88 -6.91 -4.71
N ASP A 119 -12.66 -7.68 -5.77
CA ASP A 119 -12.72 -9.13 -5.75
C ASP A 119 -11.32 -9.73 -5.50
N GLU A 120 -11.20 -11.06 -5.43
CA GLU A 120 -9.91 -11.72 -5.28
C GLU A 120 -9.03 -11.58 -6.54
N GLN A 121 -9.66 -11.59 -7.72
CA GLN A 121 -8.97 -11.64 -9.02
C GLN A 121 -9.09 -10.36 -9.85
N ALA A 122 -10.07 -9.49 -9.55
CA ALA A 122 -10.27 -8.23 -10.28
C ALA A 122 -10.76 -7.11 -9.35
N ALA A 123 -10.53 -5.86 -9.78
CA ALA A 123 -11.14 -4.70 -9.16
C ALA A 123 -12.45 -4.38 -9.88
N ILE A 124 -13.54 -4.23 -9.15
CA ILE A 124 -14.81 -3.79 -9.73
C ILE A 124 -14.76 -2.27 -9.84
N VAL A 125 -15.03 -1.76 -11.03
CA VAL A 125 -14.89 -0.36 -11.37
C VAL A 125 -16.16 0.20 -12.00
N GLU A 126 -16.38 1.48 -11.75
CA GLU A 126 -17.47 2.27 -12.35
C GLU A 126 -16.88 3.51 -13.03
N GLU A 127 -17.63 4.12 -13.95
CA GLU A 127 -17.20 5.38 -14.57
C GLU A 127 -17.04 6.46 -13.49
N SER A 128 -15.83 7.04 -13.43
CA SER A 128 -15.57 8.08 -12.46
C SER A 128 -16.17 9.41 -12.93
N SER A 129 -17.31 9.77 -12.34
CA SER A 129 -17.90 11.12 -12.48
C SER A 129 -16.99 12.26 -11.99
N LYS A 130 -15.85 11.95 -11.34
CA LYS A 130 -14.81 12.93 -10.98
C LYS A 130 -14.03 13.46 -12.19
N SER A 131 -14.26 12.94 -13.39
CA SER A 131 -13.95 13.64 -14.65
C SER A 131 -15.20 14.19 -15.32
N ALA A 132 -16.08 14.82 -14.55
CA ALA A 132 -16.90 15.87 -15.13
C ALA A 132 -15.99 17.07 -15.43
N VAL A 133 -15.25 17.01 -16.54
CA VAL A 133 -14.72 18.21 -17.20
C VAL A 133 -15.93 19.09 -17.45
N ARG A 134 -16.19 20.04 -16.55
CA ARG A 134 -17.33 20.93 -16.67
C ARG A 134 -17.01 21.92 -17.77
N ARG A 135 -17.35 21.57 -19.00
CA ARG A 135 -17.16 22.47 -20.13
C ARG A 135 -18.09 23.68 -19.94
N CYS A 136 -17.50 24.86 -19.73
CA CYS A 136 -18.24 26.11 -19.62
C CYS A 136 -19.07 26.33 -20.90
N PRO A 137 -20.42 26.33 -20.86
CA PRO A 137 -21.23 26.49 -22.07
C PRO A 137 -21.05 27.86 -22.74
N LYS A 138 -20.45 28.82 -22.02
CA LYS A 138 -20.19 30.18 -22.51
C LYS A 138 -18.80 30.36 -23.11
N CYS A 139 -17.84 29.51 -22.74
CA CYS A 139 -16.42 29.79 -22.93
C CYS A 139 -15.56 28.60 -23.37
N GLY A 140 -16.13 27.39 -23.40
CA GLY A 140 -15.47 26.20 -23.98
C GLY A 140 -14.26 25.68 -23.20
N HIS A 141 -13.80 26.39 -22.16
CA HIS A 141 -12.67 25.96 -21.34
C HIS A 141 -13.01 24.74 -20.50
N GLU A 142 -12.04 23.85 -20.44
CA GLU A 142 -12.04 22.61 -19.68
C GLU A 142 -11.40 22.89 -18.31
N PHE A 143 -12.16 22.66 -17.24
CA PHE A 143 -11.63 22.71 -15.89
C PHE A 143 -11.26 21.28 -15.49
N VAL A 144 -9.97 21.07 -15.23
CA VAL A 144 -9.40 19.87 -14.62
C VAL A 144 -9.41 20.05 -13.10
#